data_AF-A0A7X0F306-F1
#
_entry.id   AF-A0A7X0F306-F1
#
_cell.length_a   1.000
_cell.length_b   1.000
_cell.length_c   1.000
_cell.angle_alpha   90.00
_cell.angle_beta   90.00
_cell.angle_gamma   90.00
#
_symmetry.space_group_name_H-M   'P 1'
#
loop_
_entity.id
_entity.type
_entity.pdbx_description
1 polymer ?
#
loop_
_entity_poly.entity_id
_entity_poly.type
_entity_poly.pdbx_seq_one_letter_code
_entity_poly.pdbx_strand_id
1 'polypeptide(L)'
;MGGPRFEPVRTVRAYERIVEQIEEAIESGALGPGRRLPSERDLMGQFSVSRSTVREALRVLQARGLVRSRPGDPNGAEVLPFTPAALHKSMTTLARVQGLSLAELVQFRMVLDSSANLLAARLRTDEQLAEMDAAIDRMREAVETGYDEFSAADVAFHDAVARASRNKLIQISTEVVRSIVLDLISGRIAEADDRVALMRQSIRHHEEVLAAVRTGDGPLAARLSRRTMYDYYAGYVPAGERAALRALLE
;
A
#
# COMPACT_ATOMS: atom_id res chain seq x y z
N MET A 1 -0.11 26.54 29.92
CA MET A 1 -1.10 25.66 29.26
C MET A 1 -0.77 24.23 29.63
N GLY A 2 -1.65 23.54 30.36
CA GLY A 2 -1.42 22.17 30.81
C GLY A 2 -1.78 21.18 29.71
N GLY A 3 -0.78 20.44 29.21
CA GLY A 3 -1.03 19.25 28.40
C GLY A 3 -1.79 18.18 29.19
N PRO A 4 -2.28 17.12 28.52
CA PRO A 4 -3.08 16.10 29.18
C PRO A 4 -2.31 15.45 30.34
N ARG A 5 -2.95 15.35 31.49
CA ARG A 5 -2.49 14.55 32.63
C ARG A 5 -3.17 13.18 32.55
N PHE A 6 -2.36 12.13 32.47
CA PHE A 6 -2.83 10.74 32.43
C PHE A 6 -2.70 10.10 33.81
N GLU A 7 -3.62 9.18 34.12
CA GLU A 7 -3.74 8.51 35.42
C GLU A 7 -3.13 7.09 35.43
N PRO A 8 -2.91 6.48 36.62
CA PRO A 8 -2.25 5.18 36.74
C PRO A 8 -3.08 4.02 36.15
N VAL A 9 -2.47 3.25 35.25
CA VAL A 9 -3.04 1.99 34.71
C VAL A 9 -2.64 0.81 35.62
N ARG A 10 -3.59 -0.04 36.02
CA ARG A 10 -3.30 -1.32 36.70
C ARG A 10 -3.65 -2.50 35.80
N THR A 11 -2.76 -3.50 35.81
CA THR A 11 -2.59 -4.55 34.80
C THR A 11 -3.85 -5.31 34.42
N VAL A 12 -4.11 -5.41 33.12
CA VAL A 12 -5.00 -6.43 32.55
C VAL A 12 -4.19 -7.32 31.60
N ARG A 13 -3.24 -8.09 32.15
CA ARG A 13 -2.41 -9.02 31.36
C ARG A 13 -3.21 -10.09 30.62
N ALA A 14 -4.42 -10.39 31.09
CA ALA A 14 -5.21 -11.49 30.55
C ALA A 14 -5.71 -11.21 29.11
N TYR A 15 -6.21 -10.00 28.80
CA TYR A 15 -6.62 -9.70 27.43
C TYR A 15 -5.40 -9.63 26.50
N GLU A 16 -4.27 -9.08 26.97
CA GLU A 16 -3.01 -9.02 26.22
C GLU A 16 -2.51 -10.43 25.86
N ARG A 17 -2.51 -11.36 26.82
CA ARG A 17 -2.15 -12.77 26.57
C ARG A 17 -3.13 -13.50 25.66
N ILE A 18 -4.41 -13.11 25.62
CA ILE A 18 -5.38 -13.65 24.65
C ILE A 18 -5.07 -13.12 23.25
N VAL A 19 -4.77 -11.81 23.13
CA VAL A 19 -4.35 -11.19 21.87
C VAL A 19 -3.11 -11.89 21.32
N GLU A 20 -2.06 -12.03 22.14
CA GLU A 20 -0.80 -12.69 21.76
C GLU A 20 -1.01 -14.12 21.27
N GLN A 21 -1.79 -14.95 22.00
CA GLN A 21 -2.04 -16.33 21.58
C GLN A 21 -2.83 -16.44 20.28
N ILE A 22 -3.79 -15.53 20.05
CA ILE A 22 -4.54 -15.51 18.79
C ILE A 22 -3.64 -15.01 17.65
N GLU A 23 -2.78 -14.03 17.90
CA GLU A 23 -1.78 -13.56 16.93
C GLU A 23 -0.81 -14.68 16.55
N GLU A 24 -0.24 -15.40 17.53
CA GLU A 24 0.62 -16.56 17.28
C GLU A 24 -0.10 -17.65 16.46
N ALA A 25 -1.38 -17.90 16.71
CA ALA A 25 -2.18 -18.85 15.94
C ALA A 25 -2.43 -18.38 14.49
N ILE A 26 -2.58 -17.07 14.26
CA ILE A 26 -2.72 -16.51 12.92
C ILE A 26 -1.37 -16.53 12.18
N GLU A 27 -0.29 -16.10 12.84
CA GLU A 27 1.07 -16.04 12.29
C GLU A 27 1.61 -17.42 11.92
N SER A 28 1.35 -18.44 12.75
CA SER A 28 1.71 -19.83 12.47
C SER A 28 0.84 -20.48 11.39
N GLY A 29 -0.26 -19.84 10.97
CA GLY A 29 -1.22 -20.38 10.00
C GLY A 29 -2.21 -21.40 10.56
N ALA A 30 -2.15 -21.71 11.86
CA ALA A 30 -3.14 -22.57 12.52
C ALA A 30 -4.57 -21.98 12.43
N LEU A 31 -4.66 -20.66 12.40
CA LEU A 31 -5.88 -19.90 12.20
C LEU A 31 -5.75 -18.97 10.98
N GLY A 32 -6.02 -19.53 9.80
CA GLY A 32 -5.93 -18.78 8.54
C GLY A 32 -7.11 -17.83 8.26
N PRO A 33 -6.95 -16.91 7.30
CA PRO A 33 -8.03 -16.02 6.84
C PRO A 33 -9.32 -16.77 6.47
N GLY A 34 -10.48 -16.18 6.82
CA GLY A 34 -11.80 -16.76 6.61
C GLY A 34 -12.22 -17.83 7.63
N ARG A 35 -11.29 -18.35 8.44
CA ARG A 35 -11.62 -19.19 9.60
C ARG A 35 -12.28 -18.34 10.68
N ARG A 36 -13.04 -19.00 11.55
CA ARG A 36 -13.65 -18.36 12.73
C ARG A 36 -12.95 -18.79 14.00
N LEU A 37 -12.75 -17.83 14.88
CA LEU A 37 -12.45 -18.08 16.28
C LEU A 37 -13.64 -18.81 16.93
N PRO A 38 -13.40 -19.60 17.99
CA PRO A 38 -14.48 -20.09 18.85
C PRO A 38 -15.41 -18.96 19.33
N SER A 39 -16.63 -19.32 19.73
CA SER A 39 -17.59 -18.32 20.24
C SER A 39 -17.04 -17.61 21.49
N GLU A 40 -17.54 -16.41 21.81
CA GLU A 40 -17.13 -15.71 23.06
C GLU A 40 -17.28 -16.62 24.29
N ARG A 41 -18.34 -17.44 24.31
CA ARG A 41 -18.61 -18.40 25.39
C ARG A 41 -17.54 -19.47 25.47
N ASP A 42 -17.11 -20.01 24.33
CA ASP A 42 -16.09 -21.05 24.30
C ASP A 42 -14.72 -20.48 24.68
N LEU A 43 -14.40 -19.27 24.19
CA LEU A 43 -13.17 -18.56 24.56
C LEU A 43 -13.11 -18.24 26.04
N MET A 44 -14.23 -17.86 26.67
CA MET A 44 -14.32 -17.69 28.13
C MET A 44 -13.95 -18.99 28.86
N GLY A 45 -14.45 -20.14 28.38
CA GLY A 45 -14.14 -21.45 28.93
C GLY A 45 -12.68 -21.85 28.75
N GLN A 46 -12.15 -21.70 27.53
CA GLN A 46 -10.77 -22.05 27.20
C GLN A 46 -9.74 -21.21 27.97
N PHE A 47 -9.95 -19.89 28.03
CA PHE A 47 -9.03 -18.98 28.70
C PHE A 47 -9.31 -18.81 30.19
N SER A 48 -10.41 -19.35 30.72
CA SER A 48 -10.84 -19.18 32.11
C SER A 48 -10.95 -17.71 32.55
N VAL A 49 -11.57 -16.88 31.70
CA VAL A 49 -11.72 -15.43 31.93
C VAL A 49 -13.17 -14.98 31.80
N SER A 50 -13.45 -13.76 32.26
CA SER A 50 -14.75 -13.13 32.06
C SER A 50 -15.00 -12.79 30.58
N ARG A 51 -16.29 -12.65 30.23
CA ARG A 51 -16.71 -12.17 28.91
C ARG A 51 -16.12 -10.79 28.56
N SER A 52 -15.99 -9.90 29.54
CA SER A 52 -15.43 -8.56 29.31
C SER A 52 -13.98 -8.62 28.84
N THR A 53 -13.16 -9.52 29.41
CA THR A 53 -11.76 -9.72 28.99
C THR A 53 -11.67 -10.27 27.57
N VAL A 54 -12.50 -11.26 27.20
CA VAL A 54 -12.55 -11.78 25.82
C VAL A 54 -12.96 -10.69 24.84
N ARG A 55 -14.02 -9.92 25.16
CA ARG A 55 -14.49 -8.85 24.29
C ARG A 55 -13.46 -7.74 24.12
N GLU A 56 -12.66 -7.46 25.15
CA GLU A 56 -11.57 -6.50 25.04
C GLU A 56 -10.45 -7.00 24.12
N ALA A 57 -10.03 -8.26 24.27
CA ALA A 57 -9.07 -8.86 23.36
C ALA A 57 -9.56 -8.85 21.89
N LEU A 58 -10.82 -9.22 21.66
CA LEU A 58 -11.43 -9.20 20.33
C LEU A 58 -11.52 -7.77 19.75
N ARG A 59 -11.77 -6.75 20.58
CA ARG A 59 -11.73 -5.34 20.14
C ARG A 59 -10.33 -4.91 19.71
N VAL A 60 -9.30 -5.31 20.46
CA VAL A 60 -7.91 -5.01 20.12
C VAL A 60 -7.52 -5.69 18.80
N LEU A 61 -7.82 -6.99 18.65
CA LEU A 61 -7.59 -7.72 17.40
C LEU A 61 -8.34 -7.11 16.22
N GLN A 62 -9.58 -6.66 16.43
CA GLN A 62 -10.37 -5.97 15.41
C GLN A 62 -9.78 -4.61 15.05
N ALA A 63 -9.29 -3.84 16.04
CA ALA A 63 -8.61 -2.57 15.80
C ALA A 63 -7.29 -2.74 15.04
N ARG A 64 -6.61 -3.89 15.22
CA ARG A 64 -5.43 -4.31 14.45
C ARG A 64 -5.77 -4.86 13.06
N GLY A 65 -7.05 -5.05 12.75
CA GLY A 65 -7.51 -5.56 11.47
C GLY A 65 -7.30 -7.07 11.28
N LEU A 66 -7.06 -7.82 12.36
CA LEU A 66 -6.82 -9.26 12.31
C LEU A 66 -8.11 -10.07 12.32
N VAL A 67 -9.17 -9.53 12.93
CA VAL A 67 -10.47 -10.19 13.02
C VAL A 67 -11.61 -9.22 12.76
N ARG A 68 -12.75 -9.76 12.35
CA ARG A 68 -14.03 -9.05 12.30
C ARG A 68 -15.01 -9.72 13.24
N SER A 69 -15.47 -8.98 14.25
CA SER A 69 -16.50 -9.42 15.18
C SER A 69 -17.76 -8.57 15.01
N ARG A 70 -18.93 -9.20 14.94
CA ARG A 70 -20.22 -8.52 15.02
C ARG A 70 -20.79 -8.72 16.42
N PRO A 71 -21.37 -7.68 17.07
CA PRO A 71 -22.01 -7.84 18.36
C PRO A 71 -23.06 -8.96 18.31
N GLY A 72 -22.90 -9.98 19.15
CA GLY A 72 -23.83 -11.11 19.21
C GLY A 72 -23.67 -12.16 18.10
N ASP A 73 -22.57 -12.17 17.33
CA ASP A 73 -22.30 -13.24 16.37
C ASP A 73 -22.11 -14.58 17.11
N PRO A 74 -23.04 -15.55 16.97
CA PRO A 74 -22.95 -16.83 17.67
C PRO A 74 -21.78 -17.68 17.16
N ASN A 75 -21.25 -17.39 15.98
CA ASN A 75 -20.23 -18.20 15.31
C ASN A 75 -18.80 -17.73 15.61
N GLY A 76 -18.64 -16.72 16.48
CA GLY A 76 -17.34 -16.14 16.80
C GLY A 76 -16.77 -15.22 15.72
N ALA A 77 -15.69 -14.52 16.05
CA ALA A 77 -15.07 -13.55 15.15
C ALA A 77 -14.35 -14.24 13.99
N GLU A 78 -14.44 -13.65 12.80
CA GLU A 78 -13.81 -14.17 11.58
C GLU A 78 -12.41 -13.58 11.40
N VAL A 79 -11.41 -14.41 11.11
CA VAL A 79 -10.05 -13.95 10.81
C VAL A 79 -10.02 -13.30 9.44
N LEU A 80 -9.48 -12.10 9.39
CA LEU A 80 -9.37 -11.33 8.17
C LEU A 80 -8.09 -11.69 7.41
N PRO A 81 -8.11 -11.62 6.07
CA PRO A 81 -6.86 -11.64 5.31
C PRO A 81 -6.00 -10.45 5.72
N PHE A 82 -4.68 -10.62 5.66
CA PHE A 82 -3.78 -9.49 5.77
C PHE A 82 -4.15 -8.45 4.70
N THR A 83 -4.39 -7.22 5.12
CA THR A 83 -4.64 -6.10 4.21
C THR A 83 -3.57 -5.04 4.37
N PRO A 84 -3.19 -4.33 3.30
CA PRO A 84 -2.33 -3.14 3.40
C PRO A 84 -2.92 -2.03 4.27
N ALA A 85 -4.19 -2.10 4.71
CA ALA A 85 -4.90 -1.01 5.36
C ALA A 85 -4.21 -0.51 6.64
N ALA A 86 -3.63 -1.40 7.44
CA ALA A 86 -2.89 -1.01 8.64
C ALA A 86 -1.62 -0.23 8.29
N LEU A 87 -0.87 -0.70 7.29
CA LEU A 87 0.32 0.00 6.77
C LEU A 87 -0.07 1.35 6.16
N HIS A 88 -1.13 1.38 5.34
CA HIS A 88 -1.68 2.58 4.74
C HIS A 88 -2.04 3.63 5.80
N LYS A 89 -2.77 3.23 6.84
CA LYS A 89 -3.14 4.10 7.96
C LYS A 89 -1.90 4.67 8.64
N SER A 90 -0.93 3.82 8.99
CA SER A 90 0.31 4.25 9.65
C SER A 90 1.11 5.22 8.79
N MET A 91 1.30 4.93 7.50
CA MET A 91 2.00 5.82 6.58
C MET A 91 1.26 7.13 6.34
N THR A 92 -0.08 7.09 6.24
CA THR A 92 -0.91 8.31 6.16
C THR A 92 -0.76 9.18 7.41
N THR A 93 -0.73 8.55 8.59
CA THR A 93 -0.46 9.25 9.85
C THR A 93 0.93 9.87 9.87
N LEU A 94 1.97 9.15 9.44
CA LEU A 94 3.32 9.70 9.33
C LEU A 94 3.37 10.91 8.37
N ALA A 95 2.73 10.80 7.21
CA ALA A 95 2.65 11.88 6.23
C ALA A 95 1.93 13.13 6.76
N ARG A 96 0.90 12.96 7.61
CA ARG A 96 0.09 14.09 8.13
C ARG A 96 0.60 14.68 9.45
N VAL A 97 1.12 13.84 10.35
CA VAL A 97 1.43 14.24 11.75
C VAL A 97 2.92 14.50 11.94
N GLN A 98 3.78 13.75 11.26
CA GLN A 98 5.23 13.87 11.42
C GLN A 98 5.90 14.72 10.33
N GLY A 99 5.12 15.28 9.41
CA GLY A 99 5.61 16.25 8.44
C GLY A 99 6.56 15.67 7.39
N LEU A 100 6.43 14.38 7.03
CA LEU A 100 7.15 13.82 5.88
C LEU A 100 6.86 14.68 4.66
N SER A 101 7.92 15.12 3.99
CA SER A 101 7.76 15.97 2.83
C SER A 101 7.29 15.16 1.62
N LEU A 102 6.64 15.82 0.66
CA LEU A 102 6.30 15.18 -0.61
C LEU A 102 7.57 14.67 -1.32
N ALA A 103 8.71 15.36 -1.17
CA ALA A 103 9.97 14.92 -1.75
C ALA A 103 10.42 13.58 -1.17
N GLU A 104 10.33 13.39 0.16
CA GLU A 104 10.69 12.12 0.81
C GLU A 104 9.77 10.97 0.36
N LEU A 105 8.46 11.22 0.26
CA LEU A 105 7.51 10.20 -0.20
C LEU A 105 7.74 9.82 -1.66
N VAL A 106 7.97 10.80 -2.54
CA VAL A 106 8.30 10.55 -3.95
C VAL A 106 9.65 9.84 -4.07
N GLN A 107 10.66 10.24 -3.31
CA GLN A 107 11.97 9.59 -3.30
C GLN A 107 11.85 8.12 -2.87
N PHE A 108 11.11 7.84 -1.79
CA PHE A 108 10.87 6.47 -1.33
C PHE A 108 10.13 5.67 -2.40
N ARG A 109 9.11 6.26 -3.04
CA ARG A 109 8.42 5.63 -4.16
C ARG A 109 9.38 5.32 -5.32
N MET A 110 10.31 6.22 -5.67
CA MET A 110 11.31 5.98 -6.72
C MET A 110 12.19 4.77 -6.40
N VAL A 111 12.55 4.56 -5.14
CA VAL A 111 13.29 3.36 -4.69
C VAL A 111 12.44 2.10 -4.88
N LEU A 112 11.17 2.13 -4.47
CA LEU A 112 10.26 0.98 -4.56
C LEU A 112 9.91 0.62 -6.01
N ASP A 113 9.42 1.58 -6.80
CA ASP A 113 9.03 1.38 -8.20
C ASP A 113 10.22 0.93 -9.04
N SER A 114 11.42 1.49 -8.83
CA SER A 114 12.60 1.06 -9.60
C SER A 114 13.07 -0.34 -9.23
N SER A 115 12.96 -0.73 -7.96
CA SER A 115 13.21 -2.11 -7.52
C SER A 115 12.17 -3.08 -8.08
N ALA A 116 10.90 -2.66 -8.11
CA ALA A 116 9.82 -3.45 -8.70
C ALA A 116 10.05 -3.68 -10.20
N ASN A 117 10.41 -2.64 -10.95
CA ASN A 117 10.73 -2.74 -12.38
C ASN A 117 11.96 -3.61 -12.66
N LEU A 118 13.02 -3.48 -11.86
CA LEU A 118 14.21 -4.33 -11.95
C LEU A 118 13.86 -5.82 -11.81
N LEU A 119 13.07 -6.14 -10.79
CA LEU A 119 12.68 -7.51 -10.50
C LEU A 119 11.66 -8.02 -11.51
N ALA A 120 10.69 -7.19 -11.90
CA ALA A 120 9.70 -7.52 -12.91
C ALA A 120 10.37 -7.93 -14.21
N ALA A 121 11.38 -7.19 -14.69
CA ALA A 121 12.13 -7.54 -15.89
C ALA A 121 12.75 -8.94 -15.85
N ARG A 122 13.11 -9.44 -14.65
CA ARG A 122 13.76 -10.74 -14.46
C ARG A 122 12.79 -11.87 -14.16
N LEU A 123 11.63 -11.57 -13.58
CA LEU A 123 10.76 -12.55 -12.93
C LEU A 123 9.35 -12.65 -13.55
N ARG A 124 8.97 -11.70 -14.42
CA ARG A 124 7.67 -11.64 -15.09
C ARG A 124 7.37 -12.90 -15.90
N THR A 125 6.11 -13.31 -15.90
CA THR A 125 5.56 -14.25 -16.88
C THR A 125 5.03 -13.51 -18.12
N ASP A 126 4.72 -14.26 -19.18
CA ASP A 126 4.16 -13.68 -20.40
C ASP A 126 2.74 -13.15 -20.17
N GLU A 127 1.97 -13.79 -19.29
CA GLU A 127 0.65 -13.30 -18.88
C GLU A 127 0.76 -11.95 -18.16
N GLN A 128 1.77 -11.77 -17.32
CA GLN A 128 2.00 -10.50 -16.62
C GLN A 128 2.45 -9.39 -17.58
N LEU A 129 3.18 -9.72 -18.65
CA LEU A 129 3.48 -8.75 -19.71
C LEU A 129 2.20 -8.34 -20.45
N ALA A 130 1.32 -9.29 -20.78
CA ALA A 130 0.02 -8.99 -21.40
C ALA A 130 -0.87 -8.12 -20.50
N GLU A 131 -0.86 -8.33 -19.18
CA GLU A 131 -1.55 -7.45 -18.22
C GLU A 131 -1.03 -6.01 -18.26
N MET A 132 0.29 -5.82 -18.39
CA MET A 132 0.92 -4.50 -18.51
C MET A 132 0.54 -3.82 -19.83
N ASP A 133 0.58 -4.56 -20.95
CA ASP A 133 0.14 -4.06 -22.26
C ASP A 133 -1.33 -3.62 -22.23
N ALA A 134 -2.22 -4.45 -21.68
CA ALA A 134 -3.64 -4.13 -21.57
C ALA A 134 -3.91 -2.92 -20.66
N ALA A 135 -3.04 -2.63 -19.69
CA ALA A 135 -3.15 -1.42 -18.88
C ALA A 135 -2.74 -0.16 -19.69
N ILE A 136 -1.68 -0.26 -20.51
CA ILE A 136 -1.28 0.83 -21.42
C ILE A 136 -2.34 1.10 -22.48
N ASP A 137 -2.94 0.06 -23.06
CA ASP A 137 -4.02 0.22 -24.04
C ASP A 137 -5.23 0.95 -23.44
N ARG A 138 -5.63 0.57 -22.22
CA ARG A 138 -6.68 1.28 -21.47
C ARG A 138 -6.30 2.73 -21.15
N MET A 139 -5.04 3.03 -20.85
CA MET A 139 -4.58 4.42 -20.70
C MET A 139 -4.76 5.21 -22.01
N ARG A 140 -4.44 4.61 -23.17
CA ARG A 140 -4.61 5.27 -24.48
C ARG A 140 -6.07 5.57 -24.78
N GLU A 141 -6.96 4.61 -24.53
CA GLU A 141 -8.42 4.80 -24.68
C GLU A 141 -8.93 5.90 -23.74
N ALA A 142 -8.42 5.93 -22.50
CA ALA A 142 -8.88 6.86 -21.48
C ALA A 142 -8.48 8.32 -21.72
N VAL A 143 -7.53 8.59 -22.63
CA VAL A 143 -7.17 9.97 -23.03
C VAL A 143 -8.41 10.75 -23.52
N GLU A 144 -9.35 10.07 -24.17
CA GLU A 144 -10.56 10.68 -24.71
C GLU A 144 -11.74 10.67 -23.71
N THR A 145 -11.75 9.74 -22.73
CA THR A 145 -12.87 9.59 -21.78
C THR A 145 -12.71 10.49 -20.55
N GLY A 146 -11.49 10.64 -20.04
CA GLY A 146 -11.25 11.39 -18.82
C GLY A 146 -10.06 10.90 -18.01
N TYR A 147 -9.63 11.78 -17.10
CA TYR A 147 -8.48 11.53 -16.24
C TYR A 147 -8.74 10.44 -15.20
N ASP A 148 -9.97 10.25 -14.75
CA ASP A 148 -10.27 9.28 -13.68
C ASP A 148 -10.08 7.85 -14.20
N GLU A 149 -10.58 7.56 -15.40
CA GLU A 149 -10.34 6.32 -16.12
C GLU A 149 -8.85 6.13 -16.45
N PHE A 150 -8.17 7.21 -16.84
CA PHE A 150 -6.73 7.18 -17.11
C PHE A 150 -5.94 6.82 -15.86
N SER A 151 -6.23 7.48 -14.73
CA SER A 151 -5.61 7.25 -13.43
C SER A 151 -5.84 5.82 -12.95
N ALA A 152 -7.04 5.26 -13.15
CA ALA A 152 -7.33 3.87 -12.83
C ALA A 152 -6.51 2.88 -13.67
N ALA A 153 -6.30 3.17 -14.97
CA ALA A 153 -5.47 2.36 -15.85
C ALA A 153 -3.96 2.47 -15.51
N ASP A 154 -3.48 3.68 -15.19
CA ASP A 154 -2.12 3.96 -14.71
C ASP A 154 -1.80 3.17 -13.43
N VAL A 155 -2.70 3.22 -12.44
CA VAL A 155 -2.59 2.42 -11.21
C VAL A 155 -2.52 0.93 -11.52
N ALA A 156 -3.36 0.45 -12.44
CA ALA A 156 -3.38 -0.96 -12.83
C ALA A 156 -2.06 -1.41 -13.48
N PHE A 157 -1.40 -0.55 -14.27
CA PHE A 157 -0.08 -0.82 -14.82
C PHE A 157 0.96 -0.97 -13.71
N HIS A 158 1.03 -0.01 -12.78
CA HIS A 158 1.98 -0.08 -11.66
C HIS A 158 1.75 -1.31 -10.78
N ASP A 159 0.49 -1.71 -10.56
CA ASP A 159 0.17 -2.93 -9.81
C ASP A 159 0.60 -4.20 -10.53
N ALA A 160 0.47 -4.25 -11.85
CA ALA A 160 0.95 -5.37 -12.65
C ALA A 160 2.48 -5.51 -12.54
N VAL A 161 3.22 -4.40 -12.67
CA VAL A 161 4.69 -4.37 -12.47
C VAL A 161 5.06 -4.81 -11.05
N ALA A 162 4.39 -4.28 -10.04
CA ALA A 162 4.68 -4.60 -8.65
C ALA A 162 4.40 -6.08 -8.32
N ARG A 163 3.35 -6.68 -8.89
CA ARG A 163 3.11 -8.15 -8.81
C ARG A 163 4.19 -8.94 -9.54
N ALA A 164 4.62 -8.49 -10.72
CA ALA A 164 5.66 -9.15 -11.51
C ALA A 164 7.04 -9.13 -10.83
N SER A 165 7.26 -8.24 -9.86
CA SER A 165 8.46 -8.28 -9.00
C SER A 165 8.56 -9.55 -8.13
N ARG A 166 7.46 -10.29 -7.97
CA ARG A 166 7.29 -11.47 -7.10
C ARG A 166 7.73 -11.24 -5.64
N ASN A 167 7.74 -9.98 -5.21
CA ASN A 167 7.99 -9.61 -3.83
C ASN A 167 6.74 -8.95 -3.24
N LYS A 168 6.08 -9.67 -2.34
CA LYS A 168 4.80 -9.23 -1.77
C LYS A 168 4.93 -7.95 -0.96
N LEU A 169 6.05 -7.74 -0.27
CA LEU A 169 6.27 -6.54 0.53
C LEU A 169 6.51 -5.32 -0.36
N ILE A 170 7.27 -5.46 -1.45
CA ILE A 170 7.41 -4.39 -2.46
C ILE A 170 6.04 -4.04 -3.03
N GLN A 171 5.25 -5.04 -3.43
CA GLN A 171 3.89 -4.80 -3.94
C GLN A 171 3.04 -3.96 -2.98
N ILE A 172 2.94 -4.39 -1.73
CA ILE A 172 2.14 -3.72 -0.71
C ILE A 172 2.67 -2.30 -0.45
N SER A 173 3.99 -2.12 -0.41
CA SER A 173 4.61 -0.84 -0.08
C SER A 173 4.45 0.17 -1.22
N THR A 174 4.62 -0.27 -2.48
CA THR A 174 4.41 0.56 -3.67
C THR A 174 2.95 1.03 -3.74
N GLU A 175 1.99 0.14 -3.52
CA GLU A 175 0.55 0.47 -3.51
C GLU A 175 0.24 1.56 -2.48
N VAL A 176 0.69 1.35 -1.24
CA VAL A 176 0.45 2.29 -0.13
C VAL A 176 1.06 3.66 -0.40
N VAL A 177 2.34 3.71 -0.78
CA VAL A 177 3.05 4.98 -0.98
C VAL A 177 2.48 5.72 -2.19
N ARG A 178 2.14 5.00 -3.27
CA ARG A 178 1.51 5.59 -4.46
C ARG A 178 0.17 6.24 -4.11
N SER A 179 -0.69 5.55 -3.36
CA SER A 179 -1.99 6.11 -2.92
C SER A 179 -1.80 7.42 -2.17
N ILE A 180 -0.89 7.45 -1.19
CA ILE A 180 -0.62 8.65 -0.39
C ILE A 180 -0.07 9.80 -1.25
N VAL A 181 0.86 9.51 -2.16
CA VAL A 181 1.43 10.53 -3.06
C VAL A 181 0.34 11.10 -3.98
N LEU A 182 -0.50 10.27 -4.58
CA LEU A 182 -1.60 10.70 -5.45
C LEU A 182 -2.62 11.57 -4.69
N ASP A 183 -3.00 11.16 -3.48
CA ASP A 183 -3.89 11.95 -2.62
C ASP A 183 -3.34 13.37 -2.37
N LEU A 184 -2.04 13.49 -2.07
CA LEU A 184 -1.36 14.76 -1.78
C LEU A 184 -1.23 15.69 -3.00
N ILE A 185 -1.33 15.17 -4.22
CA ILE A 185 -1.20 15.98 -5.45
C ILE A 185 -2.48 16.06 -6.26
N SER A 186 -3.53 15.33 -5.90
CA SER A 186 -4.82 15.24 -6.60
C SER A 186 -5.39 16.60 -7.02
N GLY A 187 -5.46 17.57 -6.11
CA GLY A 187 -5.94 18.92 -6.41
C GLY A 187 -5.10 19.65 -7.47
N ARG A 188 -3.77 19.50 -7.43
CA ARG A 188 -2.86 20.12 -8.40
C ARG A 188 -2.91 19.45 -9.78
N ILE A 189 -3.26 18.17 -9.83
CA ILE A 189 -3.50 17.49 -11.11
C ILE A 189 -4.82 17.97 -11.73
N ALA A 190 -5.86 18.17 -10.92
CA ALA A 190 -7.14 18.69 -11.38
C ALA A 190 -7.02 20.09 -12.01
N GLU A 191 -6.07 20.90 -11.52
CA GLU A 191 -5.79 22.27 -11.98
C GLU A 191 -4.78 22.36 -13.15
N ALA A 192 -4.29 21.23 -13.69
CA ALA A 192 -3.27 21.27 -14.74
C ALA A 192 -3.81 21.82 -16.08
N ASP A 193 -3.06 22.74 -16.69
CA ASP A 193 -3.44 23.47 -17.92
C ASP A 193 -3.65 22.54 -19.14
N ASP A 194 -2.78 21.55 -19.33
CA ASP A 194 -2.87 20.58 -20.44
C ASP A 194 -2.76 19.13 -19.93
N ARG A 195 -3.88 18.62 -19.42
CA ARG A 195 -4.00 17.24 -18.91
C ARG A 195 -3.77 16.21 -20.01
N VAL A 196 -4.16 16.50 -21.26
CA VAL A 196 -4.01 15.57 -22.37
C VAL A 196 -2.53 15.37 -22.73
N ALA A 197 -1.74 16.44 -22.75
CA ALA A 197 -0.30 16.34 -22.94
C ALA A 197 0.38 15.52 -21.83
N LEU A 198 0.00 15.73 -20.57
CA LEU A 198 0.49 14.96 -19.43
C LEU A 198 0.16 13.47 -19.54
N MET A 199 -1.09 13.12 -19.89
CA MET A 199 -1.51 11.73 -20.10
C MET A 199 -0.72 11.06 -21.22
N ARG A 200 -0.55 11.73 -22.37
CA ARG A 200 0.25 11.22 -23.49
C ARG A 200 1.72 11.06 -23.14
N GLN A 201 2.28 11.97 -22.34
CA GLN A 201 3.65 11.83 -21.86
C GLN A 201 3.80 10.63 -20.90
N SER A 202 2.85 10.44 -19.98
CA SER A 202 2.82 9.30 -19.09
C SER A 202 2.77 7.98 -19.86
N ILE A 203 1.92 7.86 -20.89
CA ILE A 203 1.85 6.68 -21.76
C ILE A 203 3.23 6.36 -22.38
N ARG A 204 3.90 7.35 -22.99
CA ARG A 204 5.22 7.12 -23.61
C ARG A 204 6.25 6.60 -22.61
N HIS A 205 6.27 7.19 -21.40
CA HIS A 205 7.18 6.73 -20.36
C HIS A 205 6.89 5.29 -19.92
N HIS A 206 5.61 4.91 -19.78
CA HIS A 206 5.23 3.54 -19.45
C HIS A 206 5.62 2.54 -20.55
N GLU A 207 5.49 2.91 -21.82
CA GLU A 207 5.92 2.09 -22.96
C GLU A 207 7.44 1.85 -22.96
N GLU A 208 8.24 2.88 -22.67
CA GLU A 208 9.70 2.76 -22.56
C GLU A 208 10.12 1.81 -21.43
N VAL A 209 9.49 1.95 -20.25
CA VAL A 209 9.74 1.06 -19.11
C VAL A 209 9.32 -0.37 -19.43
N LEU A 210 8.12 -0.57 -20.01
CA LEU A 210 7.62 -1.90 -20.38
C LEU A 210 8.52 -2.57 -21.43
N ALA A 211 9.07 -1.81 -22.38
CA ALA A 211 10.01 -2.33 -23.35
C ALA A 211 11.26 -2.91 -22.68
N ALA A 212 11.82 -2.21 -21.68
CA ALA A 212 12.96 -2.71 -20.90
C ALA A 212 12.61 -3.93 -20.04
N VAL A 213 11.40 -3.96 -19.45
CA VAL A 213 10.89 -5.13 -18.71
C VAL A 213 10.74 -6.34 -19.65
N ARG A 214 10.22 -6.13 -20.85
CA ARG A 214 10.00 -7.16 -21.87
C ARG A 214 11.30 -7.80 -22.32
N THR A 215 12.33 -6.99 -22.62
CA THR A 215 13.66 -7.49 -23.02
C THR A 215 14.48 -8.06 -21.87
N GLY A 216 14.01 -7.94 -20.63
CA GLY A 216 14.68 -8.45 -19.44
C GLY A 216 15.81 -7.56 -18.91
N ASP A 217 15.95 -6.33 -19.42
CA ASP A 217 16.93 -5.37 -18.96
C ASP A 217 16.45 -4.66 -17.69
N GLY A 218 16.57 -5.36 -16.56
CA GLY A 218 16.21 -4.84 -15.24
C GLY A 218 16.91 -3.53 -14.85
N PRO A 219 18.23 -3.39 -15.03
CA PRO A 219 18.93 -2.12 -14.80
C PRO A 219 18.38 -0.95 -15.63
N LEU A 220 18.09 -1.16 -16.92
CA LEU A 220 17.48 -0.14 -17.76
C LEU A 220 16.05 0.20 -17.29
N ALA A 221 15.22 -0.80 -17.01
CA ALA A 221 13.85 -0.62 -16.52
C ALA A 221 13.82 0.21 -15.22
N ALA A 222 14.73 -0.10 -14.29
CA ALA A 222 14.87 0.64 -13.04
C ALA A 222 15.27 2.11 -13.27
N ARG A 223 16.25 2.36 -14.14
CA ARG A 223 16.72 3.71 -14.46
C ARG A 223 15.63 4.54 -15.15
N LEU A 224 14.94 3.97 -16.13
CA LEU A 224 13.82 4.62 -16.82
C LEU A 224 12.70 4.96 -15.84
N SER A 225 12.31 4.01 -14.98
CA SER A 225 11.29 4.23 -13.94
C SER A 225 11.63 5.42 -13.03
N ARG A 226 12.87 5.54 -12.55
CA ARG A 226 13.30 6.70 -11.73
C ARG A 226 13.25 8.00 -12.52
N ARG A 227 13.72 7.98 -13.77
CA ARG A 227 13.70 9.17 -14.63
C ARG A 227 12.28 9.66 -14.89
N THR A 228 11.39 8.77 -15.31
CA THR A 228 9.96 9.05 -15.52
C THR A 228 9.29 9.63 -14.28
N MET A 229 9.55 9.03 -13.11
CA MET A 229 9.00 9.53 -11.86
C MET A 229 9.52 10.93 -11.52
N TYR A 230 10.80 11.20 -11.74
CA TYR A 230 11.33 12.54 -11.56
C TYR A 230 10.65 13.54 -12.50
N ASP A 231 10.57 13.22 -13.79
CA ASP A 231 9.99 14.10 -14.80
C ASP A 231 8.50 14.41 -14.51
N TYR A 232 7.76 13.45 -13.95
CA TYR A 232 6.38 13.64 -13.55
C TYR A 232 6.25 14.41 -12.22
N TYR A 233 7.00 14.02 -11.18
CA TYR A 233 6.77 14.53 -9.82
C TYR A 233 7.55 15.79 -9.47
N ALA A 234 8.66 16.10 -10.16
CA ALA A 234 9.52 17.23 -9.81
C ALA A 234 8.78 18.57 -9.80
N GLY A 235 7.81 18.76 -10.70
CA GLY A 235 6.95 19.96 -10.74
C GLY A 235 6.16 20.19 -9.46
N TYR A 236 5.72 19.11 -8.81
CA TYR A 236 4.95 19.16 -7.56
C TYR A 236 5.82 19.30 -6.31
N VAL A 237 7.13 19.10 -6.41
CA VAL A 237 8.06 19.18 -5.27
C VAL A 237 8.69 20.57 -5.20
N PRO A 238 8.77 21.21 -4.00
CA PRO A 238 9.45 22.49 -3.81
C PRO A 238 10.87 22.48 -4.36
N ALA A 239 11.30 23.57 -5.01
CA ALA A 239 12.57 23.62 -5.73
C ALA A 239 13.80 23.23 -4.88
N GLY A 240 13.81 23.65 -3.60
CA GLY A 240 14.88 23.33 -2.64
C GLY A 240 15.00 21.84 -2.29
N GLU A 241 13.92 21.07 -2.42
CA GLU A 241 13.89 19.65 -2.06
C GLU A 241 14.11 18.71 -3.26
N ARG A 242 14.07 19.23 -4.49
CA ARG A 242 14.26 18.43 -5.73
C ARG A 242 15.63 17.76 -5.82
N ALA A 243 16.62 18.22 -5.06
CA ALA A 243 17.93 17.59 -4.97
C ALA A 243 17.84 16.15 -4.43
N ALA A 244 16.92 15.88 -3.50
CA ALA A 244 16.68 14.55 -2.97
C ALA A 244 16.24 13.56 -4.07
N LEU A 245 15.37 14.01 -4.98
CA LEU A 245 14.95 13.17 -6.11
C LEU A 245 16.07 12.94 -7.12
N ARG A 246 16.87 13.98 -7.41
CA ARG A 246 17.99 13.88 -8.37
C ARG A 246 19.06 12.88 -7.95
N ALA A 247 19.25 12.69 -6.64
CA ALA A 247 20.20 11.71 -6.10
C ALA A 247 19.94 10.26 -6.54
N LEU A 248 18.75 9.98 -7.10
CA LEU A 248 18.36 8.67 -7.61
C LEU A 248 18.40 8.55 -9.14
N LEU A 249 18.81 9.60 -9.86
CA LEU A 249 18.88 9.60 -11.33
C LEU A 249 20.22 9.12 -11.90
N GLU A 250 21.24 9.05 -11.05
CA GLU A 250 22.58 8.51 -11.34
C GLU A 250 22.60 6.97 -11.23
#